data_AF-A0A7C0X7Z1-F1
#
_entry.id   AF-A0A7C0X7Z1-F1
#
_cell.length_a   1.000
_cell.length_b   1.000
_cell.length_c   1.000
_cell.angle_alpha   90.00
_cell.angle_beta   90.00
_cell.angle_gamma   90.00
#
_symmetry.space_group_name_H-M   'P 1'
#
loop_
_entity.id
_entity.type
_entity.pdbx_description
1 polymer ?
#
loop_
_entity_poly.entity_id
_entity_poly.type
_entity_poly.pdbx_seq_one_letter_code
_entity_poly.pdbx_strand_id
1 'polypeptide(L)'
;MAFDTPTEFNDLLIYEIFPRAFSNRGFKGIIDELDRLKAIGINAIWLMPIHPVGKVKRKGKLGSPYAIRDYYEIDERLGSKDDFRDVVKRAHELKMKVIMDMVLNHTSPDSTLAIEHPEWFIRDENGNPIPENPEWSDVVDIDYSKREVWDYLINMMIYWVKEFDIDGFRCDVAGLIPIEFWLEARKRVNEIKRVIWISETHDPYMYQAFDITYDYDGYYKLKDFLEGRTDIRGYVSYIRMQDEIYPLNYIKMRFLENHDQDRIANIVRDENTLENLAIFLFTLKGVPLIHNGQEYGIREKVDIFNEYLIPWDEKDERIHELYEKLAHL
;
A
#
# COMPACT_ATOMS: atom_id res chain seq x y z
N MET A 1 17.42 -8.17 -5.09
CA MET A 1 16.79 -6.85 -5.01
C MET A 1 17.47 -5.95 -6.01
N ALA A 2 16.84 -4.82 -6.39
CA ALA A 2 17.36 -3.95 -7.42
C ALA A 2 18.79 -3.57 -7.02
N PHE A 3 19.71 -3.59 -7.99
CA PHE A 3 21.15 -3.48 -7.68
C PHE A 3 21.51 -2.14 -7.01
N ASP A 4 20.62 -1.15 -7.09
CA ASP A 4 20.77 0.20 -6.56
C ASP A 4 19.94 0.47 -5.30
N THR A 5 19.33 -0.55 -4.68
CA THR A 5 18.55 -0.38 -3.46
C THR A 5 19.44 0.11 -2.31
N PRO A 6 19.14 1.27 -1.70
CA PRO A 6 19.91 1.80 -0.58
C PRO A 6 19.74 0.97 0.69
N THR A 7 20.81 0.84 1.47
CA THR A 7 20.77 0.07 2.73
C THR A 7 19.86 0.71 3.77
N GLU A 8 19.69 2.04 3.74
CA GLU A 8 18.79 2.76 4.65
C GLU A 8 17.31 2.35 4.51
N PHE A 9 16.93 1.66 3.43
CA PHE A 9 15.57 1.15 3.28
C PHE A 9 15.26 0.02 4.27
N ASN A 10 16.27 -0.60 4.89
CA ASN A 10 16.06 -1.56 5.99
C ASN A 10 15.58 -0.89 7.28
N ASP A 11 15.79 0.43 7.43
CA ASP A 11 15.43 1.18 8.63
C ASP A 11 14.02 1.78 8.54
N LEU A 12 13.25 1.45 7.49
CA LEU A 12 11.91 1.96 7.29
C LEU A 12 10.93 1.35 8.30
N LEU A 13 10.17 2.23 8.96
CA LEU A 13 8.97 1.91 9.71
C LEU A 13 7.80 2.61 9.02
N ILE A 14 7.00 1.81 8.32
CA ILE A 14 5.98 2.28 7.40
C ILE A 14 4.63 2.33 8.11
N TYR A 15 3.90 3.42 7.96
CA TYR A 15 2.53 3.57 8.44
C TYR A 15 1.56 3.70 7.27
N GLU A 16 0.67 2.73 7.12
CA GLU A 16 -0.37 2.76 6.07
C GLU A 16 -1.57 3.58 6.55
N ILE A 17 -1.93 4.59 5.75
CA ILE A 17 -3.04 5.50 6.00
C ILE A 17 -4.10 5.26 4.93
N PHE A 18 -5.35 5.09 5.37
CA PHE A 18 -6.52 5.22 4.52
C PHE A 18 -7.05 6.66 4.57
N PRO A 19 -6.73 7.55 3.62
CA PRO A 19 -6.95 8.99 3.79
C PRO A 19 -8.43 9.36 3.97
N ARG A 20 -9.34 8.60 3.36
CA ARG A 20 -10.79 8.81 3.44
C ARG A 20 -11.36 8.51 4.83
N ALA A 21 -10.74 7.59 5.57
CA ALA A 21 -11.22 7.12 6.86
C ALA A 21 -10.41 7.64 8.05
N PHE A 22 -9.18 8.09 7.80
CA PHE A 22 -8.27 8.55 8.83
C PHE A 22 -8.81 9.79 9.55
N SER A 23 -9.42 10.72 8.81
CA SER A 23 -10.03 11.92 9.37
C SER A 23 -11.12 12.45 8.44
N ASN A 24 -12.17 13.06 9.01
CA ASN A 24 -13.18 13.79 8.23
C ASN A 24 -12.66 15.10 7.59
N ARG A 25 -11.38 15.43 7.77
CA ARG A 25 -10.71 16.61 7.18
C ARG A 25 -9.74 16.25 6.04
N GLY A 26 -9.74 15.00 5.57
CA GLY A 26 -8.87 14.55 4.48
C GLY A 26 -7.39 14.83 4.76
N PHE A 27 -6.68 15.42 3.81
CA PHE A 27 -5.24 15.72 3.92
C PHE A 27 -4.89 16.60 5.11
N LYS A 28 -5.75 17.55 5.50
CA LYS A 28 -5.52 18.38 6.71
C LYS A 28 -5.53 17.53 7.98
N GLY A 29 -6.38 16.51 8.02
CA GLY A 29 -6.38 15.55 9.13
C GLY A 29 -5.12 14.69 9.18
N ILE A 30 -4.53 14.35 8.03
CA ILE A 30 -3.23 13.67 7.98
C ILE A 30 -2.12 14.59 8.51
N ILE A 31 -2.07 15.85 8.04
CA ILE A 31 -1.06 16.84 8.47
C ILE A 31 -1.03 16.98 10.00
N ASP A 32 -2.20 17.08 10.62
CA ASP A 32 -2.32 17.28 12.07
C ASP A 32 -1.78 16.10 12.90
N GLU A 33 -1.70 14.90 12.31
CA GLU A 33 -1.23 13.68 12.97
C GLU A 33 0.23 13.35 12.66
N LEU A 34 0.88 14.03 11.70
CA LEU A 34 2.25 13.69 11.30
C LEU A 34 3.25 13.84 12.45
N ASP A 35 3.08 14.82 13.34
CA ASP A 35 3.93 14.96 14.54
C ASP A 35 3.78 13.77 15.50
N ARG A 36 2.55 13.26 15.69
CA ARG A 36 2.29 12.08 16.51
C ARG A 36 2.93 10.85 15.88
N LEU A 37 2.71 10.62 14.58
CA LEU A 37 3.33 9.51 13.86
C LEU A 37 4.86 9.58 13.96
N LYS A 38 5.43 10.78 13.83
CA LYS A 38 6.87 10.97 13.99
C LYS A 38 7.35 10.64 15.40
N ALA A 39 6.58 11.01 16.44
CA ALA A 39 6.90 10.72 17.84
C ALA A 39 6.92 9.21 18.14
N ILE A 40 6.03 8.44 17.50
CA ILE A 40 6.06 6.96 17.56
C ILE A 40 7.36 6.43 16.94
N GLY A 41 7.94 7.12 15.96
CA GLY A 41 9.14 6.69 15.23
C GLY A 41 8.88 6.39 13.76
N ILE A 42 7.64 6.56 13.27
CA ILE A 42 7.31 6.41 11.86
C ILE A 42 8.21 7.33 11.02
N ASN A 43 8.80 6.76 9.97
CA ASN A 43 9.66 7.49 9.06
C ASN A 43 9.20 7.40 7.59
N ALA A 44 8.15 6.64 7.31
CA ALA A 44 7.46 6.64 6.02
C ALA A 44 5.95 6.47 6.21
N ILE A 45 5.16 7.26 5.49
CA ILE A 45 3.72 7.05 5.35
C ILE A 45 3.43 6.49 3.96
N TRP A 46 2.65 5.40 3.92
CA TRP A 46 2.06 4.88 2.70
C TRP A 46 0.59 5.30 2.67
N LEU A 47 0.22 6.10 1.68
CA LEU A 47 -1.16 6.48 1.46
C LEU A 47 -1.81 5.47 0.52
N MET A 48 -2.90 4.83 0.96
CA MET A 48 -3.84 4.16 0.06
C MET A 48 -4.29 5.12 -1.07
N PRO A 49 -4.83 4.61 -2.20
CA PRO A 49 -5.08 5.45 -3.37
C PRO A 49 -5.91 6.71 -3.06
N ILE A 50 -5.43 7.86 -3.55
CA ILE A 50 -6.00 9.20 -3.29
C ILE A 50 -6.84 9.74 -4.46
N HIS A 51 -7.05 8.92 -5.48
CA HIS A 51 -7.67 9.34 -6.73
C HIS A 51 -9.19 9.30 -6.67
N PRO A 52 -9.88 10.06 -7.56
CA PRO A 52 -11.32 9.93 -7.73
C PRO A 52 -11.72 8.50 -8.07
N VAL A 53 -12.74 7.99 -7.36
CA VAL A 53 -13.25 6.63 -7.56
C VAL A 53 -14.33 6.58 -8.65
N GLY A 54 -14.30 5.54 -9.48
CA GLY A 54 -15.27 5.27 -10.54
C GLY A 54 -16.72 5.30 -10.07
N LYS A 55 -17.65 5.66 -10.96
CA LYS A 55 -19.10 5.68 -10.68
C LYS A 55 -19.79 4.47 -11.30
N VAL A 56 -19.28 3.95 -12.41
CA VAL A 56 -19.88 2.81 -13.10
C VAL A 56 -19.51 1.52 -12.38
N LYS A 57 -20.51 0.67 -12.12
CA LYS A 57 -20.38 -0.60 -11.36
C LYS A 57 -19.75 -0.44 -9.96
N ARG A 58 -19.75 0.78 -9.41
CA ARG A 58 -19.22 1.10 -8.08
C ARG A 58 -19.77 0.15 -7.01
N LYS A 59 -18.88 -0.44 -6.21
CA LYS A 59 -19.22 -1.19 -5.00
C LYS A 59 -19.43 -0.25 -3.82
N GLY A 60 -20.54 -0.40 -3.09
CA GLY A 60 -20.90 0.47 -1.97
C GLY A 60 -21.21 1.92 -2.39
N LYS A 61 -21.35 2.81 -1.41
CA LYS A 61 -21.72 4.21 -1.66
C LYS A 61 -20.57 5.04 -2.24
N LEU A 62 -19.36 4.83 -1.71
CA LEU A 62 -18.19 5.65 -2.00
C LEU A 62 -17.23 4.99 -3.00
N GLY A 63 -17.31 3.66 -3.16
CA GLY A 63 -16.45 2.88 -4.04
C GLY A 63 -15.11 2.53 -3.40
N SER A 64 -14.49 1.45 -3.89
CA SER A 64 -13.12 1.08 -3.54
C SER A 64 -12.13 2.16 -4.00
N PRO A 65 -11.14 2.57 -3.20
CA PRO A 65 -10.07 3.46 -3.66
C PRO A 65 -9.25 2.85 -4.80
N TYR A 66 -9.28 1.52 -4.96
CA TYR A 66 -8.57 0.79 -6.02
C TYR A 66 -9.30 0.85 -7.39
N ALA A 67 -10.56 1.26 -7.44
CA ALA A 67 -11.31 1.46 -8.69
C ALA A 67 -11.12 2.91 -9.22
N ILE A 68 -9.90 3.22 -9.68
CA ILE A 68 -9.47 4.58 -10.02
C ILE A 68 -10.11 5.07 -11.31
N ARG A 69 -10.68 6.29 -11.27
CA ARG A 69 -11.27 6.97 -12.42
C ARG A 69 -10.29 7.88 -13.16
N ASP A 70 -9.39 8.54 -12.43
CA ASP A 70 -8.40 9.43 -13.04
C ASP A 70 -7.10 9.45 -12.23
N TYR A 71 -6.00 9.00 -12.85
CA TYR A 71 -4.69 8.90 -12.22
C TYR A 71 -3.99 10.24 -12.01
N TYR A 72 -4.40 11.31 -12.68
CA TYR A 72 -3.78 12.63 -12.54
C TYR A 72 -4.50 13.53 -11.54
N GLU A 73 -5.68 13.11 -11.09
CA GLU A 73 -6.50 13.88 -10.16
C GLU A 73 -6.51 13.30 -8.76
N ILE A 74 -6.88 14.17 -7.82
CA ILE A 74 -7.10 13.86 -6.41
C ILE A 74 -8.61 13.82 -6.17
N ASP A 75 -9.05 12.88 -5.35
CA ASP A 75 -10.43 12.86 -4.87
C ASP A 75 -10.75 14.13 -4.07
N GLU A 76 -11.67 14.94 -4.57
CA GLU A 76 -12.06 16.23 -3.98
C GLU A 76 -12.51 16.12 -2.51
N ARG A 77 -12.93 14.93 -2.05
CA ARG A 77 -13.29 14.66 -0.66
C ARG A 77 -12.07 14.70 0.27
N LEU A 78 -10.87 14.44 -0.24
CA LEU A 78 -9.62 14.46 0.51
C LEU A 78 -8.99 15.86 0.57
N GLY A 79 -9.25 16.68 -0.45
CA GLY A 79 -8.72 18.04 -0.57
C GLY A 79 -8.26 18.34 -2.00
N SER A 80 -7.50 19.42 -2.14
CA SER A 80 -6.89 19.86 -3.40
C SER A 80 -5.48 19.27 -3.60
N LYS A 81 -4.93 19.45 -4.80
CA LYS A 81 -3.51 19.20 -5.09
C LYS A 81 -2.58 20.03 -4.19
N ASP A 82 -2.97 21.26 -3.83
CA ASP A 82 -2.19 22.09 -2.91
C ASP A 82 -2.19 21.50 -1.49
N ASP A 83 -3.35 21.01 -1.00
CA ASP A 83 -3.42 20.33 0.30
C ASP A 83 -2.54 19.06 0.33
N PHE A 84 -2.47 18.31 -0.78
CA PHE A 84 -1.57 17.16 -0.87
C PHE A 84 -0.10 17.57 -0.88
N ARG A 85 0.25 18.67 -1.57
CA ARG A 85 1.61 19.23 -1.52
C ARG A 85 1.99 19.62 -0.09
N ASP A 86 1.06 20.15 0.69
CA ASP A 86 1.28 20.46 2.10
C ASP A 86 1.52 19.20 2.96
N VAL A 87 0.85 18.08 2.67
CA VAL A 87 1.13 16.78 3.32
C VAL A 87 2.58 16.37 3.07
N VAL A 88 3.01 16.36 1.80
CA VAL A 88 4.38 15.94 1.44
C VAL A 88 5.41 16.88 2.07
N LYS A 89 5.20 18.19 1.97
CA LYS A 89 6.08 19.19 2.58
C LYS A 89 6.19 18.98 4.10
N ARG A 90 5.06 18.80 4.80
CA ARG A 90 5.08 18.58 6.25
C ARG A 90 5.78 17.28 6.63
N ALA A 91 5.56 16.20 5.89
CA ALA A 91 6.26 14.94 6.09
C ALA A 91 7.78 15.12 5.92
N HIS A 92 8.23 15.84 4.90
CA HIS A 92 9.65 16.13 4.68
C HIS A 92 10.28 16.99 5.77
N GLU A 93 9.56 17.99 6.31
CA GLU A 93 10.02 18.78 7.47
C GLU A 93 10.29 17.89 8.69
N LEU A 94 9.52 16.81 8.85
CA LEU A 94 9.67 15.79 9.90
C LEU A 94 10.64 14.66 9.51
N LYS A 95 11.31 14.78 8.35
CA LYS A 95 12.19 13.75 7.77
C LYS A 95 11.49 12.41 7.57
N MET A 96 10.22 12.45 7.20
CA MET A 96 9.42 11.30 6.80
C MET A 96 9.33 11.22 5.28
N LYS A 97 9.07 10.01 4.78
CA LYS A 97 8.86 9.71 3.36
C LYS A 97 7.38 9.58 3.04
N VAL A 98 6.96 10.00 1.84
CA VAL A 98 5.58 9.80 1.36
C VAL A 98 5.57 8.80 0.21
N ILE A 99 4.88 7.69 0.41
CA ILE A 99 4.71 6.60 -0.55
C ILE A 99 3.26 6.64 -1.05
N MET A 100 3.09 6.64 -2.37
CA MET A 100 1.78 6.67 -3.00
C MET A 100 1.41 5.29 -3.55
N ASP A 101 0.16 4.88 -3.36
CA ASP A 101 -0.34 3.63 -3.93
C ASP A 101 -0.62 3.77 -5.44
N MET A 102 -0.09 2.84 -6.23
CA MET A 102 -0.11 2.80 -7.68
C MET A 102 -0.86 1.55 -8.14
N VAL A 103 -2.14 1.73 -8.50
CA VAL A 103 -3.02 0.66 -8.99
C VAL A 103 -3.03 0.68 -10.52
N LEU A 104 -2.07 0.01 -11.13
CA LEU A 104 -1.79 0.12 -12.57
C LEU A 104 -2.25 -1.10 -13.38
N ASN A 105 -2.81 -2.12 -12.74
CA ASN A 105 -3.34 -3.32 -13.40
C ASN A 105 -4.70 -3.05 -14.08
N HIS A 106 -5.52 -2.18 -13.47
CA HIS A 106 -6.88 -1.89 -13.92
C HIS A 106 -7.29 -0.44 -13.61
N THR A 107 -8.39 0.00 -14.22
CA THR A 107 -9.08 1.26 -13.90
C THR A 107 -10.57 1.01 -13.69
N SER A 108 -11.32 1.99 -13.18
CA SER A 108 -12.79 1.90 -13.23
C SER A 108 -13.31 1.91 -14.68
N PRO A 109 -14.46 1.30 -15.00
CA PRO A 109 -15.03 1.30 -16.34
C PRO A 109 -15.31 2.69 -16.93
N ASP A 110 -15.53 3.70 -16.08
CA ASP A 110 -15.73 5.10 -16.47
C ASP A 110 -14.49 5.97 -16.27
N SER A 111 -13.29 5.36 -16.28
CA SER A 111 -12.05 6.13 -16.18
C SER A 111 -11.80 6.98 -17.43
N THR A 112 -11.07 8.08 -17.25
CA THR A 112 -10.61 8.93 -18.37
C THR A 112 -9.90 8.06 -19.42
N LEU A 113 -9.07 7.12 -18.98
CA LEU A 113 -8.33 6.21 -19.84
C LEU A 113 -9.24 5.26 -20.62
N ALA A 114 -10.25 4.65 -19.98
CA ALA A 114 -11.17 3.72 -20.64
C ALA A 114 -12.09 4.41 -21.65
N ILE A 115 -12.41 5.69 -21.42
CA ILE A 115 -13.23 6.50 -22.33
C ILE A 115 -12.42 6.97 -23.55
N GLU A 116 -11.23 7.50 -23.32
CA GLU A 116 -10.39 8.08 -24.38
C GLU A 116 -9.62 7.03 -25.18
N HIS A 117 -9.22 5.95 -24.52
CA HIS A 117 -8.39 4.87 -25.07
C HIS A 117 -8.95 3.48 -24.73
N PRO A 118 -10.19 3.15 -25.15
CA PRO A 118 -10.75 1.82 -24.92
C PRO A 118 -9.90 0.70 -25.55
N GLU A 119 -9.05 1.03 -26.53
CA GLU A 119 -8.12 0.11 -27.16
C GLU A 119 -6.94 -0.35 -26.30
N TRP A 120 -6.70 0.36 -25.19
CA TRP A 120 -5.68 0.05 -24.19
C TRP A 120 -6.13 -0.95 -23.13
N PHE A 121 -7.34 -1.48 -23.24
CA PHE A 121 -7.91 -2.43 -22.29
C PHE A 121 -8.11 -3.81 -22.91
N ILE A 122 -8.11 -4.82 -22.03
CA ILE A 122 -8.56 -6.17 -22.35
C ILE A 122 -10.05 -6.10 -22.64
N ARG A 123 -10.48 -6.72 -23.75
CA ARG A 123 -11.82 -6.58 -24.29
C ARG A 123 -12.48 -7.92 -24.55
N ASP A 124 -13.80 -7.97 -24.40
CA ASP A 124 -14.61 -9.12 -24.79
C ASP A 124 -14.76 -9.21 -26.33
N GLU A 125 -15.46 -10.24 -26.79
CA GLU A 125 -15.74 -10.46 -28.23
C GLU A 125 -16.55 -9.33 -28.88
N ASN A 126 -17.24 -8.52 -28.07
CA ASN A 126 -18.01 -7.37 -28.53
C ASN A 126 -17.20 -6.06 -28.49
N GLY A 127 -15.93 -6.11 -28.09
CA GLY A 127 -15.03 -4.96 -28.00
C GLY A 127 -15.19 -4.11 -26.73
N ASN A 128 -15.93 -4.58 -25.72
CA ASN A 128 -16.11 -3.86 -24.46
C ASN A 128 -14.97 -4.17 -23.48
N PRO A 129 -14.39 -3.18 -22.79
CA PRO A 129 -13.43 -3.42 -21.71
C PRO A 129 -14.01 -4.31 -20.60
N ILE A 130 -13.24 -5.29 -20.15
CA ILE A 130 -13.64 -6.25 -19.12
C ILE A 130 -12.54 -6.45 -18.06
N PRO A 131 -12.89 -6.84 -16.83
CA PRO A 131 -11.93 -7.40 -15.89
C PRO A 131 -11.64 -8.86 -16.26
N GLU A 132 -10.39 -9.30 -16.09
CA GLU A 132 -10.00 -10.71 -16.21
C GLU A 132 -10.48 -11.51 -15.00
N ASN A 133 -10.52 -10.89 -13.81
CA ASN A 133 -11.14 -11.47 -12.61
C ASN A 133 -12.60 -11.00 -12.46
N PRO A 134 -13.61 -11.88 -12.64
CA PRO A 134 -15.02 -11.50 -12.57
C PRO A 134 -15.48 -10.93 -11.22
N GLU A 135 -14.78 -11.25 -10.12
CA GLU A 135 -15.08 -10.70 -8.79
C GLU A 135 -14.77 -9.20 -8.69
N TRP A 136 -13.86 -8.70 -9.53
CA TRP A 136 -13.51 -7.28 -9.63
C TRP A 136 -14.43 -6.56 -10.62
N SER A 137 -15.74 -6.69 -10.39
CA SER A 137 -16.77 -6.15 -11.28
C SER A 137 -16.78 -4.62 -11.43
N ASP A 138 -16.11 -3.89 -10.55
CA ASP A 138 -15.99 -2.44 -10.53
C ASP A 138 -14.75 -1.89 -11.28
N VAL A 139 -13.99 -2.75 -11.97
CA VAL A 139 -12.80 -2.38 -12.73
C VAL A 139 -12.76 -3.04 -14.12
N VAL A 140 -11.83 -2.58 -14.96
CA VAL A 140 -11.50 -3.13 -16.29
C VAL A 140 -9.98 -3.14 -16.45
N ASP A 141 -9.46 -4.23 -17.02
CA ASP A 141 -8.02 -4.52 -16.98
C ASP A 141 -7.27 -3.92 -18.17
N ILE A 142 -6.10 -3.35 -17.89
CA ILE A 142 -5.25 -2.69 -18.87
C ILE A 142 -4.47 -3.74 -19.68
N ASP A 143 -4.46 -3.58 -21.00
CA ASP A 143 -3.70 -4.44 -21.90
C ASP A 143 -2.25 -3.96 -22.06
N TYR A 144 -1.36 -4.54 -21.26
CA TYR A 144 0.08 -4.25 -21.29
C TYR A 144 0.80 -4.69 -22.57
N SER A 145 0.12 -5.36 -23.52
CA SER A 145 0.69 -5.56 -24.87
C SER A 145 0.74 -4.27 -25.69
N LYS A 146 -0.04 -3.25 -25.33
CA LYS A 146 -0.06 -1.94 -25.97
C LYS A 146 1.06 -1.07 -25.39
N ARG A 147 2.02 -0.65 -26.21
CA ARG A 147 3.24 -0.02 -25.71
C ARG A 147 3.02 1.43 -25.30
N GLU A 148 2.03 2.07 -25.90
CA GLU A 148 1.57 3.43 -25.62
C GLU A 148 1.07 3.58 -24.17
N VAL A 149 0.47 2.52 -23.62
CA VAL A 149 0.06 2.47 -22.21
C VAL A 149 1.26 2.68 -21.28
N TRP A 150 2.41 2.12 -21.63
CA TRP A 150 3.60 2.16 -20.78
C TRP A 150 4.08 3.60 -20.63
N ASP A 151 4.14 4.34 -21.75
CA ASP A 151 4.48 5.74 -21.75
C ASP A 151 3.51 6.58 -20.91
N TYR A 152 2.20 6.34 -21.06
CA TYR A 152 1.17 7.06 -20.29
C TYR A 152 1.37 6.85 -18.78
N LEU A 153 1.46 5.59 -18.33
CA LEU A 153 1.56 5.24 -16.91
C LEU A 153 2.89 5.71 -16.31
N ILE A 154 4.01 5.53 -17.02
CA ILE A 154 5.32 5.99 -16.54
C ILE A 154 5.37 7.53 -16.46
N ASN A 155 4.80 8.23 -17.45
CA ASN A 155 4.73 9.69 -17.40
C ASN A 155 3.83 10.18 -16.25
N MET A 156 2.77 9.44 -15.92
CA MET A 156 1.92 9.71 -14.75
C MET A 156 2.71 9.56 -13.44
N MET A 157 3.47 8.49 -13.29
CA MET A 157 4.35 8.30 -12.12
C MET A 157 5.40 9.43 -12.01
N ILE A 158 6.02 9.81 -13.14
CA ILE A 158 6.97 10.93 -13.21
C ILE A 158 6.29 12.25 -12.83
N TYR A 159 5.05 12.49 -13.26
CA TYR A 159 4.29 13.68 -12.88
C TYR A 159 4.15 13.78 -11.37
N TRP A 160 3.74 12.71 -10.68
CA TRP A 160 3.60 12.75 -9.21
C TRP A 160 4.92 13.00 -8.48
N VAL A 161 6.02 12.43 -8.98
CA VAL A 161 7.37 12.69 -8.45
C VAL A 161 7.80 14.13 -8.68
N LYS A 162 7.61 14.68 -9.88
CA LYS A 162 8.06 16.05 -10.21
C LYS A 162 7.22 17.13 -9.53
N GLU A 163 5.90 16.97 -9.52
CA GLU A 163 4.98 18.02 -9.11
C GLU A 163 4.74 18.06 -7.59
N PHE A 164 4.91 16.91 -6.92
CA PHE A 164 4.60 16.76 -5.48
C PHE A 164 5.77 16.27 -4.66
N ASP A 165 6.90 15.89 -5.28
CA ASP A 165 8.11 15.43 -4.59
C ASP A 165 7.89 14.19 -3.69
N ILE A 166 6.97 13.29 -4.07
CA ILE A 166 6.77 12.02 -3.36
C ILE A 166 8.07 11.17 -3.36
N ASP A 167 8.17 10.23 -2.42
CA ASP A 167 9.39 9.47 -2.15
C ASP A 167 9.31 8.00 -2.52
N GLY A 168 8.15 7.51 -2.94
CA GLY A 168 7.98 6.10 -3.26
C GLY A 168 6.63 5.74 -3.82
N PHE A 169 6.57 4.50 -4.30
CA PHE A 169 5.37 3.86 -4.80
C PHE A 169 5.16 2.51 -4.12
N ARG A 170 3.93 2.23 -3.69
CA ARG A 170 3.47 0.85 -3.50
C ARG A 170 2.67 0.47 -4.73
N CYS A 171 3.10 -0.55 -5.45
CA CYS A 171 2.46 -0.99 -6.68
C CYS A 171 1.54 -2.20 -6.40
N ASP A 172 0.26 -2.01 -6.69
CA ASP A 172 -0.80 -3.00 -6.50
C ASP A 172 -0.64 -4.20 -7.43
N VAL A 173 -0.78 -5.40 -6.86
CA VAL A 173 -0.69 -6.71 -7.55
C VAL A 173 0.36 -6.73 -8.67
N ALA A 174 1.55 -6.21 -8.38
CA ALA A 174 2.56 -5.92 -9.39
C ALA A 174 3.01 -7.14 -10.19
N GLY A 175 2.82 -8.36 -9.64
CA GLY A 175 3.08 -9.63 -10.32
C GLY A 175 2.17 -9.94 -11.52
N LEU A 176 1.05 -9.21 -11.70
CA LEU A 176 0.21 -9.31 -12.90
C LEU A 176 0.71 -8.43 -14.05
N ILE A 177 1.65 -7.52 -13.79
CA ILE A 177 2.19 -6.60 -14.78
C ILE A 177 3.58 -7.08 -15.20
N PRO A 178 3.94 -7.06 -16.51
CA PRO A 178 5.23 -7.52 -16.98
C PRO A 178 6.41 -6.84 -16.26
N ILE A 179 7.41 -7.62 -15.85
CA ILE A 179 8.61 -7.09 -15.17
C ILE A 179 9.36 -6.05 -16.01
N GLU A 180 9.32 -6.17 -17.34
CA GLU A 180 9.94 -5.22 -18.26
C GLU A 180 9.32 -3.82 -18.11
N PHE A 181 8.04 -3.70 -17.77
CA PHE A 181 7.39 -2.41 -17.51
C PHE A 181 7.98 -1.77 -16.27
N TRP A 182 8.08 -2.54 -15.19
CA TRP A 182 8.64 -2.04 -13.94
C TRP A 182 10.11 -1.66 -14.07
N LEU A 183 10.90 -2.40 -14.85
CA LEU A 183 12.28 -2.05 -15.15
C LEU A 183 12.39 -0.73 -15.93
N GLU A 184 11.52 -0.53 -16.92
CA GLU A 184 11.47 0.72 -17.69
C GLU A 184 10.99 1.90 -16.83
N ALA A 185 9.95 1.69 -16.01
CA ALA A 185 9.40 2.67 -15.09
C ALA A 185 10.46 3.11 -14.06
N ARG A 186 11.12 2.15 -13.39
CA ARG A 186 12.19 2.43 -12.43
C ARG A 186 13.32 3.22 -13.07
N LYS A 187 13.76 2.82 -14.28
CA LYS A 187 14.82 3.54 -15.00
C LYS A 187 14.43 5.01 -15.24
N ARG A 188 13.25 5.27 -15.80
CA ARG A 188 12.80 6.62 -16.17
C ARG A 188 12.48 7.49 -14.95
N VAL A 189 11.92 6.92 -13.89
CA VAL A 189 11.70 7.64 -12.63
C VAL A 189 13.04 7.98 -11.96
N ASN A 190 14.00 7.06 -11.95
CA ASN A 190 15.33 7.29 -11.36
C ASN A 190 16.12 8.40 -12.08
N GLU A 191 15.82 8.72 -13.34
CA GLU A 191 16.37 9.90 -14.03
C GLU A 191 15.90 11.22 -13.41
N ILE A 192 14.79 11.20 -12.67
CA ILE A 192 14.20 12.36 -12.00
C ILE A 192 14.57 12.37 -10.52
N LYS A 193 14.23 11.29 -9.81
CA LYS A 193 14.46 11.11 -8.37
C LYS A 193 14.52 9.62 -8.08
N ARG A 194 15.49 9.21 -7.28
CA ARG A 194 15.47 7.85 -6.72
C ARG A 194 14.38 7.78 -5.65
N VAL A 195 13.45 6.85 -5.85
CA VAL A 195 12.29 6.63 -4.96
C VAL A 195 12.28 5.20 -4.43
N ILE A 196 11.48 4.95 -3.39
CA ILE A 196 11.25 3.63 -2.81
C ILE A 196 10.24 2.87 -3.70
N TRP A 197 10.57 1.64 -4.11
CA TRP A 197 9.66 0.77 -4.85
C TRP A 197 9.19 -0.39 -3.98
N ILE A 198 7.89 -0.43 -3.67
CA ILE A 198 7.23 -1.50 -2.92
C ILE A 198 6.27 -2.25 -3.84
N SER A 199 6.26 -3.58 -3.79
CA SER A 199 5.26 -4.39 -4.52
C SER A 199 4.61 -5.45 -3.67
N GLU A 200 3.33 -5.71 -3.92
CA GLU A 200 2.66 -6.92 -3.48
C GLU A 200 2.99 -8.09 -4.43
N THR A 201 3.88 -8.99 -4.03
CA THR A 201 4.28 -10.17 -4.80
C THR A 201 5.13 -11.13 -3.97
N HIS A 202 5.00 -12.42 -4.27
CA HIS A 202 5.95 -13.46 -3.83
C HIS A 202 7.00 -13.83 -4.89
N ASP A 203 6.92 -13.28 -6.10
CA ASP A 203 7.82 -13.64 -7.21
C ASP A 203 9.23 -13.04 -6.98
N PRO A 204 10.27 -13.88 -6.84
CA PRO A 204 11.63 -13.40 -6.63
C PRO A 204 12.18 -12.56 -7.79
N TYR A 205 11.67 -12.69 -9.02
CA TYR A 205 12.11 -11.89 -10.16
C TYR A 205 11.74 -10.41 -10.05
N MET A 206 10.70 -10.09 -9.27
CA MET A 206 10.22 -8.71 -9.07
C MET A 206 11.25 -7.84 -8.34
N TYR A 207 12.13 -8.48 -7.57
CA TYR A 207 13.28 -7.82 -6.96
C TYR A 207 14.29 -7.28 -7.99
N GLN A 208 14.12 -7.45 -9.30
CA GLN A 208 14.93 -6.69 -10.27
C GLN A 208 14.48 -5.22 -10.37
N ALA A 209 13.21 -4.93 -10.11
CA ALA A 209 12.61 -3.60 -10.20
C ALA A 209 12.14 -3.04 -8.86
N PHE A 210 11.92 -3.88 -7.84
CA PHE A 210 11.41 -3.47 -6.53
C PHE A 210 12.47 -3.60 -5.44
N ASP A 211 12.41 -2.68 -4.48
CA ASP A 211 13.26 -2.66 -3.30
C ASP A 211 12.65 -3.54 -2.20
N ILE A 212 11.35 -3.35 -1.96
CA ILE A 212 10.63 -3.99 -0.86
C ILE A 212 9.47 -4.78 -1.46
N THR A 213 9.24 -5.99 -0.97
CA THR A 213 8.03 -6.73 -1.34
C THR A 213 7.26 -7.19 -0.11
N TYR A 214 5.97 -7.44 -0.26
CA TYR A 214 5.20 -8.20 0.71
C TYR A 214 4.30 -9.21 -0.02
N ASP A 215 3.84 -10.19 0.73
CA ASP A 215 3.00 -11.28 0.26
C ASP A 215 2.12 -11.78 1.39
N TYR A 216 1.09 -12.54 1.04
CA TYR A 216 0.19 -13.15 2.01
C TYR A 216 0.57 -14.58 2.43
N ASP A 217 1.61 -15.18 1.84
CA ASP A 217 1.99 -16.58 2.10
C ASP A 217 2.39 -16.78 3.57
N GLY A 218 3.15 -15.83 4.12
CA GLY A 218 3.50 -15.81 5.55
C GLY A 218 2.34 -15.41 6.43
N TYR A 219 1.57 -14.39 6.01
CA TYR A 219 0.42 -13.90 6.76
C TYR A 219 -0.63 -15.00 7.00
N TYR A 220 -1.03 -15.75 5.97
CA TYR A 220 -2.03 -16.80 6.14
C TYR A 220 -1.55 -17.95 7.02
N LYS A 221 -0.25 -18.30 6.99
CA LYS A 221 0.33 -19.29 7.90
C LYS A 221 0.30 -18.83 9.36
N LEU A 222 0.58 -17.54 9.60
CA LEU A 222 0.46 -16.95 10.93
C LEU A 222 -0.99 -16.91 11.39
N LYS A 223 -1.91 -16.46 10.52
CA LYS A 223 -3.34 -16.41 10.78
C LYS A 223 -3.91 -17.78 11.13
N ASP A 224 -3.59 -18.82 10.36
CA ASP A 224 -4.04 -20.19 10.64
C ASP A 224 -3.54 -20.70 11.99
N PHE A 225 -2.32 -20.32 12.41
CA PHE A 225 -1.82 -20.61 13.75
C PHE A 225 -2.62 -19.87 14.84
N LEU A 226 -2.84 -18.56 14.66
CA LEU A 226 -3.58 -17.73 15.62
C LEU A 226 -5.05 -18.16 15.76
N GLU A 227 -5.66 -18.68 14.70
CA GLU A 227 -7.00 -19.25 14.71
C GLU A 227 -7.05 -20.71 15.20
N GLY A 228 -5.92 -21.28 15.60
CA GLY A 228 -5.82 -22.65 16.14
C GLY A 228 -6.02 -23.76 15.10
N ARG A 229 -5.90 -23.45 13.82
CA ARG A 229 -6.05 -24.41 12.71
C ARG A 229 -4.80 -25.25 12.48
N THR A 230 -3.63 -24.71 12.82
CA THR A 230 -2.33 -25.38 12.70
C THR A 230 -1.37 -24.90 13.80
N ASP A 231 -0.17 -25.48 13.86
CA ASP A 231 0.89 -25.00 14.74
C ASP A 231 1.83 -23.99 14.06
N ILE A 232 2.66 -23.32 14.85
CA ILE A 232 3.55 -22.24 14.39
C ILE A 232 4.66 -22.70 13.43
N ARG A 233 4.93 -24.00 13.29
CA ARG A 233 6.07 -24.51 12.50
C ARG A 233 5.94 -24.14 11.03
N GLY A 234 4.72 -24.09 10.49
CA GLY A 234 4.48 -23.67 9.11
C GLY A 234 4.97 -22.25 8.85
N TYR A 235 4.64 -21.33 9.74
CA TYR A 235 5.08 -19.94 9.66
C TYR A 235 6.60 -19.80 9.83
N VAL A 236 7.18 -20.43 10.86
CA VAL A 236 8.64 -20.38 11.12
C VAL A 236 9.44 -20.97 9.95
N SER A 237 8.97 -22.08 9.38
CA SER A 237 9.62 -22.71 8.22
C SER A 237 9.57 -21.80 7.00
N TYR A 238 8.43 -21.14 6.76
CA TYR A 238 8.30 -20.18 5.67
C TYR A 238 9.28 -19.01 5.83
N ILE A 239 9.34 -18.38 7.00
CA ILE A 239 10.28 -17.27 7.27
C ILE A 239 11.72 -17.71 7.02
N ARG A 240 12.13 -18.90 7.47
CA ARG A 240 13.49 -19.40 7.26
C ARG A 240 13.81 -19.67 5.79
N MET A 241 12.84 -20.18 5.02
CA MET A 241 13.03 -20.47 3.61
C MET A 241 13.14 -19.21 2.75
N GLN A 242 12.67 -18.05 3.22
CA GLN A 242 12.76 -16.82 2.43
C GLN A 242 14.20 -16.44 2.04
N ASP A 243 15.18 -16.75 2.90
CA ASP A 243 16.61 -16.51 2.61
C ASP A 243 17.14 -17.36 1.43
N GLU A 244 16.49 -18.49 1.14
CA GLU A 244 16.83 -19.38 0.01
C GLU A 244 16.02 -19.05 -1.25
N ILE A 245 14.86 -18.40 -1.10
CA ILE A 245 13.96 -18.04 -2.21
C ILE A 245 14.39 -16.72 -2.86
N TYR A 246 14.82 -15.76 -2.04
CA TYR A 246 15.04 -14.38 -2.49
C TYR A 246 16.53 -14.02 -2.57
N PRO A 247 16.91 -13.02 -3.40
CA PRO A 247 18.30 -12.57 -3.49
C PRO A 247 18.83 -12.08 -2.14
N LEU A 248 20.13 -12.25 -1.87
CA LEU A 248 20.80 -11.90 -0.59
C LEU A 248 20.37 -10.58 0.06
N ASN A 249 20.16 -9.54 -0.73
CA ASN A 249 19.82 -8.20 -0.24
C ASN A 249 18.32 -7.94 -0.06
N TYR A 250 17.43 -8.91 -0.30
CA TYR A 250 15.99 -8.68 -0.29
C TYR A 250 15.45 -8.05 1.01
N ILE A 251 14.41 -7.21 0.88
CA ILE A 251 13.63 -6.69 2.00
C ILE A 251 12.19 -7.15 1.84
N LYS A 252 11.70 -7.91 2.82
CA LYS A 252 10.27 -8.18 2.98
C LYS A 252 9.66 -7.18 3.97
N MET A 253 8.55 -6.57 3.60
CA MET A 253 7.71 -5.86 4.55
C MET A 253 6.93 -6.88 5.39
N ARG A 254 6.91 -6.65 6.71
CA ARG A 254 6.25 -7.48 7.71
C ARG A 254 5.02 -6.72 8.19
N PHE A 255 3.91 -7.42 8.33
CA PHE A 255 2.66 -6.82 8.76
C PHE A 255 1.84 -7.85 9.56
N LEU A 256 1.01 -7.35 10.47
CA LEU A 256 0.01 -8.14 11.19
C LEU A 256 -1.38 -7.97 10.56
N GLU A 257 -1.62 -6.82 9.94
CA GLU A 257 -2.83 -6.42 9.23
C GLU A 257 -2.45 -5.34 8.20
N ASN A 258 -3.34 -5.09 7.24
CA ASN A 258 -3.29 -4.00 6.25
C ASN A 258 -4.72 -3.72 5.77
N HIS A 259 -4.89 -2.89 4.74
CA HIS A 259 -6.22 -2.55 4.19
C HIS A 259 -7.04 -3.75 3.66
N ASP A 260 -6.41 -4.85 3.24
CA ASP A 260 -7.10 -6.03 2.68
C ASP A 260 -7.53 -7.04 3.74
N GLN A 261 -6.93 -6.96 4.92
CA GLN A 261 -7.06 -7.99 5.95
C GLN A 261 -7.96 -7.54 7.11
N ASP A 262 -8.42 -8.50 7.90
CA ASP A 262 -9.09 -8.21 9.16
C ASP A 262 -8.10 -7.62 10.17
N ARG A 263 -8.59 -6.81 11.11
CA ARG A 263 -7.76 -6.32 12.21
C ARG A 263 -7.17 -7.50 12.99
N ILE A 264 -5.88 -7.46 13.32
CA ILE A 264 -5.21 -8.46 14.15
C ILE A 264 -5.86 -8.53 15.53
N ALA A 265 -6.29 -7.38 16.06
CA ALA A 265 -7.04 -7.29 17.31
C ALA A 265 -8.43 -7.93 17.21
N ASN A 266 -9.00 -8.14 16.02
CA ASN A 266 -10.23 -8.92 15.88
C ASN A 266 -9.94 -10.44 15.90
N ILE A 267 -8.82 -10.87 15.30
CA ILE A 267 -8.39 -12.27 15.25
C ILE A 267 -7.94 -12.75 16.63
N VAL A 268 -7.15 -11.93 17.33
CA VAL A 268 -6.57 -12.24 18.64
C VAL A 268 -7.18 -11.34 19.71
N ARG A 269 -7.92 -11.94 20.64
CA ARG A 269 -8.54 -11.21 21.76
C ARG A 269 -7.70 -11.14 23.03
N ASP A 270 -6.75 -12.06 23.18
CA ASP A 270 -5.82 -12.07 24.30
C ASP A 270 -4.79 -10.94 24.13
N GLU A 271 -4.74 -10.05 25.11
CA GLU A 271 -3.89 -8.86 25.07
C GLU A 271 -2.40 -9.20 25.11
N ASN A 272 -1.99 -10.20 25.91
CA ASN A 272 -0.59 -10.62 25.97
C ASN A 272 -0.12 -11.14 24.59
N THR A 273 -0.98 -11.85 23.87
CA THR A 273 -0.68 -12.32 22.52
C THR A 273 -0.56 -11.15 21.54
N LEU A 274 -1.41 -10.13 21.64
CA LEU A 274 -1.28 -8.91 20.81
C LEU A 274 0.03 -8.16 21.09
N GLU A 275 0.43 -8.02 22.35
CA GLU A 275 1.72 -7.42 22.71
C GLU A 275 2.90 -8.22 22.16
N ASN A 276 2.85 -9.56 22.28
CA ASN A 276 3.87 -10.44 21.72
C ASN A 276 3.96 -10.35 20.19
N LEU A 277 2.82 -10.20 19.51
CA LEU A 277 2.79 -10.02 18.06
C LEU A 277 3.38 -8.66 17.66
N ALA A 278 3.13 -7.60 18.42
CA ALA A 278 3.78 -6.30 18.21
C ALA A 278 5.31 -6.42 18.36
N ILE A 279 5.80 -7.03 19.45
CA ILE A 279 7.25 -7.27 19.64
C ILE A 279 7.83 -8.08 18.46
N PHE A 280 7.10 -9.11 18.04
CA PHE A 280 7.51 -9.96 16.93
C PHE A 280 7.59 -9.19 15.61
N LEU A 281 6.65 -8.29 15.33
CA LEU A 281 6.64 -7.43 14.14
C LEU A 281 7.92 -6.57 14.04
N PHE A 282 8.36 -5.96 15.15
CA PHE A 282 9.53 -5.08 15.18
C PHE A 282 10.88 -5.82 15.22
N THR A 283 10.90 -7.11 15.59
CA THR A 283 12.14 -7.88 15.74
C THR A 283 12.42 -8.85 14.59
N LEU A 284 11.45 -9.04 13.70
CA LEU A 284 11.59 -9.92 12.54
C LEU A 284 12.41 -9.26 11.43
N LYS A 285 13.31 -10.00 10.77
CA LYS A 285 14.05 -9.53 9.59
C LYS A 285 13.09 -8.99 8.52
N GLY A 286 13.21 -7.72 8.19
CA GLY A 286 12.38 -7.01 7.22
C GLY A 286 12.06 -5.59 7.70
N VAL A 287 11.10 -4.95 7.04
CA VAL A 287 10.59 -3.63 7.43
C VAL A 287 9.19 -3.75 8.01
N PRO A 288 8.90 -3.23 9.21
CA PRO A 288 7.56 -3.29 9.79
C PRO A 288 6.57 -2.32 9.11
N LEU A 289 5.33 -2.80 8.93
CA LEU A 289 4.15 -2.02 8.56
C LEU A 289 3.20 -1.94 9.75
N ILE A 290 2.73 -0.73 10.04
CA ILE A 290 1.62 -0.47 10.96
C ILE A 290 0.46 0.09 10.14
N HIS A 291 -0.68 -0.57 10.17
CA HIS A 291 -1.89 -0.07 9.51
C HIS A 291 -2.67 0.85 10.46
N ASN A 292 -3.17 1.98 9.97
CA ASN A 292 -3.80 3.00 10.81
C ASN A 292 -4.86 2.46 11.79
N GLY A 293 -4.68 2.68 13.10
CA GLY A 293 -5.53 2.14 14.16
C GLY A 293 -5.01 0.85 14.80
N GLN A 294 -4.08 0.13 14.17
CA GLN A 294 -3.41 -1.04 14.75
C GLN A 294 -2.68 -0.67 16.04
N GLU A 295 -2.03 0.50 16.06
CA GLU A 295 -1.28 0.99 17.22
C GLU A 295 -2.16 1.30 18.43
N TYR A 296 -3.48 1.36 18.24
CA TYR A 296 -4.46 1.56 19.29
C TYR A 296 -5.31 0.31 19.55
N GLY A 297 -4.99 -0.82 18.92
CA GLY A 297 -5.74 -2.07 19.09
C GLY A 297 -7.17 -2.02 18.54
N ILE A 298 -7.45 -1.15 17.56
CA ILE A 298 -8.77 -1.04 16.94
C ILE A 298 -9.20 -2.37 16.33
N ARG A 299 -10.42 -2.82 16.65
CA ARG A 299 -10.93 -4.14 16.26
C ARG A 299 -11.86 -4.09 15.05
N GLU A 300 -12.48 -2.93 14.80
CA GLU A 300 -13.38 -2.76 13.67
C GLU A 300 -12.60 -2.84 12.34
N LYS A 301 -13.08 -3.70 11.42
CA LYS A 301 -12.53 -3.81 10.08
C LYS A 301 -12.83 -2.54 9.29
N VAL A 302 -11.85 -2.07 8.54
CA VAL A 302 -12.00 -0.93 7.64
C VAL A 302 -13.00 -1.26 6.52
N ASP A 303 -14.05 -0.44 6.37
CA ASP A 303 -14.93 -0.49 5.21
C ASP A 303 -14.39 0.43 4.10
N ILE A 304 -13.83 -0.18 3.07
CA ILE A 304 -13.24 0.53 1.93
C ILE A 304 -14.28 0.92 0.86
N PHE A 305 -15.56 0.58 1.01
CA PHE A 305 -16.60 0.82 0.00
C PHE A 305 -17.61 1.90 0.42
N ASN A 306 -17.83 2.08 1.73
CA ASN A 306 -18.83 3.00 2.27
C ASN A 306 -18.20 4.14 3.07
N GLU A 307 -19.06 4.99 3.63
CA GLU A 307 -18.67 5.99 4.64
C GLU A 307 -18.17 5.26 5.87
N TYR A 308 -16.92 5.51 6.22
CA TYR A 308 -16.24 4.88 7.34
C TYR A 308 -15.21 5.88 7.87
N LEU A 309 -15.17 6.03 9.19
CA LEU A 309 -14.12 6.73 9.92
C LEU A 309 -13.57 5.76 10.95
N ILE A 310 -12.26 5.78 11.14
CA ILE A 310 -11.62 4.94 12.16
C ILE A 310 -12.15 5.40 13.54
N PRO A 311 -12.62 4.47 14.39
CA PRO A 311 -13.17 4.80 15.71
C PRO A 311 -12.05 5.12 16.70
N TRP A 312 -11.41 6.29 16.53
CA TRP A 312 -10.29 6.74 17.37
C TRP A 312 -10.66 6.90 18.86
N ASP A 313 -11.94 6.90 19.20
CA ASP A 313 -12.46 6.89 20.57
C ASP A 313 -12.36 5.52 21.25
N GLU A 314 -12.19 4.43 20.50
CA GLU A 314 -11.97 3.08 21.01
C GLU A 314 -10.49 2.77 21.30
N LYS A 315 -9.62 3.78 21.35
CA LYS A 315 -8.18 3.60 21.46
C LYS A 315 -7.73 2.97 22.79
N ASP A 316 -6.83 1.99 22.70
CA ASP A 316 -6.08 1.45 23.83
C ASP A 316 -4.69 2.13 23.93
N GLU A 317 -4.55 3.05 24.88
CA GLU A 317 -3.30 3.80 25.10
C GLU A 317 -2.14 2.91 25.56
N ARG A 318 -2.41 1.77 26.21
CA ARG A 318 -1.33 0.86 26.63
C ARG A 318 -0.70 0.19 25.42
N ILE A 319 -1.51 -0.21 24.43
CA ILE A 319 -0.99 -0.75 23.17
C ILE A 319 -0.19 0.34 22.45
N HIS A 320 -0.70 1.58 22.43
CA HIS A 320 0.01 2.70 21.83
C HIS A 320 1.38 2.94 22.45
N GLU A 321 1.47 2.99 23.77
CA GLU A 321 2.75 3.13 24.50
C GLU A 321 3.73 1.97 24.19
N LEU A 322 3.23 0.76 23.91
CA LEU A 322 4.07 -0.35 23.49
C LEU A 322 4.65 -0.10 22.10
N TYR A 323 3.84 0.29 21.12
CA TYR A 323 4.31 0.61 19.77
C TYR A 323 5.33 1.75 19.79
N GLU A 324 5.11 2.80 20.59
CA GLU A 324 6.10 3.86 20.80
C GLU A 324 7.42 3.31 21.33
N LYS A 325 7.39 2.47 22.39
CA LYS A 325 8.62 1.89 22.96
C LYS A 325 9.36 1.00 21.95
N LEU A 326 8.65 0.19 21.18
CA LEU A 326 9.24 -0.77 20.24
C LEU A 326 9.89 -0.09 19.04
N ALA A 327 9.32 1.02 18.56
CA ALA A 327 9.84 1.75 17.41
C ALA A 327 11.14 2.55 17.72
N HIS A 328 11.49 2.72 18.99
CA HIS A 328 12.74 3.34 19.45
C HIS A 328 13.78 2.34 19.98
N LEU A 329 13.56 1.03 19.78
CA LEU A 329 14.56 -0.02 20.02
C LEU A 329 15.62 -0.04 18.92
#